data_AF-A0A354J322-F1
#
_entry.id   AF-A0A354J322-F1
#
_cell.length_a   1.000
_cell.length_b   1.000
_cell.length_c   1.000
_cell.angle_alpha   90.00
_cell.angle_beta   90.00
_cell.angle_gamma   90.00
#
_symmetry.space_group_name_H-M   'P 1'
#
loop_
_entity.id
_entity.type
_entity.pdbx_description
1 polymer ?
#
loop_
_entity_poly.entity_id
_entity_poly.type
_entity_poly.pdbx_seq_one_letter_code
_entity_poly.pdbx_strand_id
1 'polypeptide(L)' 'MVIFLRDPLTKKSHEPDVNNIFQLCDKHNIPLATNLATAELLIKALDRGDLDWRELYKV' A
#
# COMPACT_ATOMS: atom_id res chain seq x y z
N MET A 1 2.96 -4.75 3.00
CA MET A 1 2.98 -3.58 2.11
C MET A 1 2.28 -3.97 0.82
N VAL A 2 1.52 -3.06 0.20
CA VAL A 2 0.80 -3.29 -1.05
C VAL A 2 1.15 -2.18 -2.03
N ILE A 3 1.49 -2.56 -3.27
CA ILE A 3 1.64 -1.63 -4.40
C ILE A 3 0.49 -1.93 -5.36
N PHE A 4 -0.43 -0.98 -5.51
CA PHE A 4 -1.66 -1.11 -6.28
C PHE A 4 -1.73 -0.02 -7.35
N LEU A 5 -1.05 -0.27 -8.47
CA LEU A 5 -1.03 0.65 -9.61
C LEU A 5 -2.22 0.34 -10.53
N ARG A 6 -3.13 1.30 -10.67
CA ARG A 6 -4.28 1.21 -11.58
C ARG A 6 -4.40 2.44 -12.45
N ASP A 7 -5.16 2.34 -13.53
CA ASP A 7 -5.59 3.50 -14.30
C ASP A 7 -6.60 4.32 -13.45
N PRO A 8 -6.33 5.61 -13.16
CA PRO A 8 -7.26 6.46 -12.42
C PRO A 8 -8.47 6.88 -13.27
N LEU A 9 -8.36 6.88 -14.60
CA LEU A 9 -9.37 7.41 -15.52
C LEU A 9 -10.39 6.34 -15.95
N THR A 10 -9.98 5.07 -16.01
CA THR A 10 -10.81 4.01 -16.58
C THR A 10 -10.97 2.86 -15.59
N LYS A 11 -12.15 2.77 -14.95
CA LYS A 11 -12.51 1.60 -14.13
C LYS A 11 -12.95 0.45 -15.04
N LYS A 12 -12.36 -0.73 -14.89
CA LYS A 12 -12.79 -1.92 -15.65
C LYS A 12 -13.94 -2.62 -14.91
N SER A 13 -14.88 -3.19 -15.67
CA SER A 13 -16.08 -3.87 -15.12
C SER A 13 -15.75 -5.04 -14.18
N HIS A 14 -14.59 -5.68 -14.35
CA HIS A 14 -14.12 -6.80 -13.52
C HIS A 14 -13.18 -6.37 -12.39
N GLU A 15 -12.92 -5.07 -12.21
CA GLU A 15 -12.05 -4.62 -11.13
C GLU A 15 -12.72 -4.80 -9.77
N PRO A 16 -12.01 -5.37 -8.78
CA PRO A 16 -12.51 -5.45 -7.41
C PRO A 16 -12.81 -4.05 -6.87
N ASP A 17 -13.69 -3.96 -5.88
CA ASP A 17 -14.01 -2.67 -5.26
C ASP A 17 -12.75 -2.07 -4.62
N VAL A 18 -12.26 -1.00 -5.24
CA VAL A 18 -11.04 -0.29 -4.86
C VAL A 18 -11.14 0.16 -3.40
N ASN A 19 -12.34 0.58 -2.95
CA ASN A 19 -12.56 1.06 -1.59
C ASN A 19 -12.30 -0.02 -0.55
N ASN A 20 -12.56 -1.28 -0.87
CA ASN A 20 -12.30 -2.39 0.05
C ASN A 20 -10.79 -2.57 0.30
N ILE A 21 -9.96 -2.37 -0.74
CA ILE A 21 -8.50 -2.47 -0.61
C ILE A 21 -7.98 -1.38 0.34
N PHE A 22 -8.45 -0.14 0.19
CA PHE A 22 -8.09 0.96 1.10
C PHE A 22 -8.50 0.66 2.53
N GLN A 23 -9.76 0.27 2.76
CA GLN A 23 -10.28 -0.03 4.09
C GLN A 23 -9.52 -1.16 4.79
N LEU A 24 -9.19 -2.23 4.06
CA LEU A 24 -8.38 -3.33 4.60
C LEU A 24 -6.97 -2.88 4.93
N CYS A 25 -6.34 -2.07 4.08
CA CYS A 25 -5.01 -1.54 4.34
C CYS A 25 -4.99 -0.65 5.58
N ASP A 26 -5.96 0.26 5.70
CA ASP A 26 -6.10 1.15 6.86
C ASP A 26 -6.34 0.35 8.15
N LYS A 27 -7.27 -0.62 8.13
CA LYS A 27 -7.59 -1.47 9.28
C LYS A 27 -6.38 -2.24 9.81
N HIS A 28 -5.50 -2.69 8.92
CA HIS A 28 -4.34 -3.51 9.27
C HIS A 28 -3.03 -2.69 9.31
N ASN A 29 -3.11 -1.35 9.23
CA ASN A 29 -1.97 -0.44 9.15
C ASN A 29 -0.97 -0.82 8.04
N ILE A 30 -1.44 -1.44 6.94
CA ILE A 30 -0.59 -1.92 5.85
C ILE A 30 -0.25 -0.74 4.93
N PRO A 31 1.04 -0.46 4.65
CA PRO A 31 1.42 0.60 3.72
C PRO A 31 0.88 0.30 2.31
N LEU A 32 0.22 1.27 1.69
CA LEU A 32 -0.41 1.17 0.39
C LEU A 32 0.11 2.28 -0.55
N ALA A 33 0.61 1.90 -1.73
CA ALA A 33 0.93 2.83 -2.81
C ALA A 33 -0.05 2.68 -3.97
N THR A 34 -0.59 3.80 -4.46
CA THR A 34 -1.54 3.84 -5.59
C THR A 34 -0.96 4.49 -6.84
N ASN A 35 0.25 5.03 -6.74
CA ASN A 35 0.99 5.65 -7.83
C ASN A 35 2.49 5.31 -7.69
N LEU A 36 3.25 5.59 -8.76
CA LEU A 36 4.66 5.25 -8.83
C LEU A 36 5.50 6.03 -7.80
N ALA A 37 5.23 7.32 -7.61
CA ALA A 37 5.99 8.15 -6.66
C ALA A 37 5.88 7.64 -5.21
N THR A 38 4.68 7.23 -4.79
CA THR A 38 4.46 6.61 -3.49
C THR A 38 5.13 5.24 -3.40
N ALA A 39 5.08 4.44 -4.47
CA ALA A 39 5.75 3.13 -4.50
C ALA A 39 7.28 3.27 -4.34
N GLU A 40 7.90 4.21 -5.06
CA GLU A 40 9.33 4.51 -4.93
C GLU A 40 9.71 4.95 -3.52
N LEU A 41 8.90 5.83 -2.91
CA LEU A 41 9.12 6.27 -1.53
C LEU A 41 9.03 5.11 -0.54
N LEU A 42 8.01 4.25 -0.66
CA LEU A 42 7.82 3.10 0.23
C LEU A 42 8.96 2.09 0.10
N ILE A 43 9.44 1.81 -1.12
CA ILE A 43 10.58 0.92 -1.35
C ILE A 43 11.85 1.50 -0.71
N LYS A 44 12.13 2.79 -0.90
CA LYS A 44 13.29 3.46 -0.28
C LYS A 44 13.19 3.50 1.25
N ALA A 45 11.99 3.67 1.79
CA ALA A 45 11.75 3.64 3.23
C ALA A 45 11.98 2.23 3.80
N LEU A 46 11.55 1.19 3.07
CA LEU A 46 11.82 -0.20 3.44
C LEU A 46 13.32 -0.50 3.46
N ASP A 47 14.07 -0.05 2.44
CA ASP A 47 15.53 -0.23 2.36
C ASP A 47 16.29 0.48 3.51
N ARG A 48 15.76 1.60 3.99
CA ARG A 48 16.31 2.31 5.17
C ARG A 48 15.96 1.66 6.52
N GLY A 49 15.05 0.69 6.56
CA GLY A 49 14.56 0.11 7.81
C GLY A 49 13.51 0.97 8.53
N ASP A 50 12.87 1.93 7.83
CA ASP A 50 11.86 2.83 8.43
C ASP A 50 10.62 2.06 8.94
N LEU A 51 10.46 0.79 8.57
CA LEU A 51 9.35 -0.09 8.98
C LEU A 51 9.76 -1.13 10.03
N ASP A 52 11.02 -1.16 10.48
CA ASP A 52 11.55 -2.17 11.40
C ASP A 52 10.92 -2.08 12.79
N TRP A 53 10.37 -0.91 13.14
CA TRP A 53 9.59 -0.74 14.36
C TRP A 53 8.47 -1.77 14.49
N ARG A 54 7.92 -2.28 13.38
CA ARG A 54 6.84 -3.29 13.39
C ARG A 54 7.30 -4.63 13.99
N GLU A 55 8.58 -4.97 13.85
CA GLU A 55 9.16 -6.18 14.45
C GLU A 55 9.31 -6.03 15.98
N LEU A 56 9.52 -4.80 16.47
CA LEU A 56 9.65 -4.50 17.90
C LEU A 56 8.34 -4.65 18.68
N TYR A 57 7.19 -4.55 18.00
CA TYR A 57 5.85 -4.65 18.60
C TYR A 57 5.11 -5.95 18.24
N LYS A 58 5.76 -6.92 17.60
CA LYS A 58 5.22 -8.29 17.48
C LYS A 58 5.30 -8.94 18.86
N VAL A 59 4.20 -8.87 19.61
CA VAL A 59 3.96 -9.72 20.80
C VAL A 59 3.63 -11.13 20.35
#